data_AF-A0A4W5R3U2-F1
#
_entry.id   AF-A0A4W5R3U2-F1
#
_cell.length_a   1.000
_cell.length_b   1.000
_cell.length_c   1.000
_cell.angle_alpha   90.00
_cell.angle_beta   90.00
_cell.angle_gamma   90.00
#
_symmetry.space_group_name_H-M   'P 1'
#
loop_
_entity.id
_entity.type
_entity.pdbx_description
1 polymer ?
#
loop_
_entity_poly.entity_id
_entity_poly.type
_entity_poly.pdbx_seq_one_letter_code
_entity_poly.pdbx_strand_id
1 'polypeptide(L)' 'MNGMCVKNEGTQRFASPGKGRGLRAVKHFAVGDLVFVCPAYPYVLTVNERGAHREYCFTEYGTGCVGL' A
#
# COMPACT_ATOMS: atom_id res chain seq x y z
N MET A 1 -5.94 18.30 -4.69
CA MET A 1 -5.88 16.87 -4.32
C MET A 1 -4.50 16.64 -3.70
N ASN A 2 -4.41 16.75 -2.37
CA ASN A 2 -3.13 16.81 -1.66
C ASN A 2 -2.66 15.41 -1.28
N GLY A 3 -1.40 15.08 -1.60
CA GLY A 3 -0.65 13.89 -1.16
C GLY A 3 -0.39 13.89 0.34
N MET A 4 -1.44 13.94 1.15
CA MET A 4 -1.36 13.70 2.57
C MET A 4 -1.39 12.19 2.76
N CYS A 5 -0.25 11.62 3.15
CA CYS A 5 -0.23 10.41 3.96
C CYS A 5 -1.32 10.60 5.02
N VAL A 6 -2.40 9.83 4.95
CA VAL A 6 -3.52 9.92 5.89
C VAL A 6 -2.93 9.90 7.30
N LYS A 7 -3.30 10.87 8.14
CA LYS A 7 -2.86 10.84 9.53
C LYS A 7 -3.43 9.56 10.15
N ASN A 8 -2.55 8.61 10.43
CA ASN A 8 -2.94 7.33 11.00
C ASN A 8 -3.00 7.47 12.52
N GLU A 9 -4.18 7.31 13.11
CA GLU A 9 -4.40 7.46 14.57
C GLU A 9 -3.56 6.48 15.41
N GLY A 10 -3.09 5.39 14.81
CA GLY A 10 -2.28 4.35 15.46
C GLY A 10 -0.76 4.46 15.28
N THR A 11 -0.26 5.38 14.44
CA THR A 11 1.20 5.52 14.20
C THR A 11 1.65 6.98 14.11
N GLN A 12 2.89 7.25 14.53
CA GLN A 12 3.49 8.57 14.47
C GLN A 12 4.90 8.54 13.88
N ARG A 13 5.28 9.64 13.23
CA ARG A 13 6.65 9.84 12.77
C ARG A 13 7.55 10.16 13.96
N PHE A 14 8.73 9.56 14.02
CA PHE A 14 9.74 9.84 15.05
C PHE A 14 11.15 9.88 14.45
N ALA A 15 12.11 10.45 15.18
CA ALA A 15 13.53 10.38 14.82
C ALA A 15 14.15 9.11 15.41
N SER A 16 14.53 8.18 14.55
CA SER A 16 15.18 6.92 14.95
C SER A 16 16.69 7.14 15.10
N PRO A 17 17.28 6.80 16.26
CA PRO A 17 18.72 6.95 16.48
C PRO A 17 19.53 6.20 15.41
N GLY A 18 20.38 6.93 14.68
CA GLY A 18 21.25 6.41 13.63
C GLY A 18 20.55 5.99 12.32
N LYS A 19 19.23 6.15 12.19
CA LYS A 19 18.45 5.74 11.00
C LYS A 19 17.60 6.86 10.38
N GLY A 20 17.67 8.07 10.93
CA GLY A 20 16.90 9.21 10.45
C GLY A 20 15.45 9.16 10.90
N ARG A 21 14.50 9.04 9.96
CA ARG A 21 13.05 9.09 10.26
C ARG A 21 12.47 7.69 10.35
N GLY A 22 11.62 7.45 11.34
CA GLY A 22 10.91 6.18 11.51
C GLY A 22 9.42 6.37 11.76
N LEU A 23 8.70 5.26 11.75
CA LEU A 23 7.30 5.15 12.12
C LEU A 23 7.19 4.37 13.44
N ARG A 24 6.54 4.94 14.45
CA ARG A 24 6.35 4.34 15.79
C ARG A 24 4.87 4.11 16.05
N ALA A 25 4.50 2.94 16.56
CA ALA A 25 3.16 2.67 17.05
C ALA A 25 2.83 3.54 18.27
N VAL A 26 1.64 4.13 18.31
CA VAL A 26 1.11 4.85 19.50
C VAL A 26 0.08 4.03 20.27
N LYS A 27 -0.37 2.92 19.71
CA LYS A 27 -1.27 1.95 20.34
C LYS A 27 -0.73 0.53 20.17
N HIS A 28 -1.32 -0.40 20.91
CA HIS A 28 -1.07 -1.83 20.70
C HIS A 28 -1.74 -2.31 19.41
N PHE A 29 -1.06 -3.20 18.70
CA PHE A 29 -1.57 -3.91 17.53
C PHE A 29 -1.41 -5.42 17.79
N ALA A 30 -2.45 -6.19 17.52
CA ALA A 30 -2.43 -7.64 17.53
C ALA A 30 -1.99 -8.20 16.17
N VAL A 31 -1.70 -9.50 16.13
CA VAL A 31 -1.40 -10.20 14.88
C VAL A 31 -2.64 -10.17 13.99
N GLY A 32 -2.49 -9.66 12.77
CA GLY A 32 -3.58 -9.48 11.80
C GLY A 32 -4.18 -8.06 11.78
N ASP A 33 -3.79 -7.18 12.70
CA ASP A 33 -4.30 -5.80 12.71
C ASP A 33 -3.73 -4.96 11.56
N LEU A 34 -4.60 -4.19 10.90
CA LEU A 34 -4.21 -3.23 9.89
C LEU A 34 -3.63 -1.96 10.53
N VAL A 35 -2.35 -1.71 10.30
CA VAL A 35 -1.62 -0.58 10.90
C VAL A 35 -1.90 0.75 10.17
N PHE A 36 -1.91 0.74 8.83
CA PHE A 36 -2.29 1.88 8.00
C PHE A 36 -2.66 1.46 6.58
N VAL A 37 -3.32 2.37 5.84
CA VAL A 37 -3.56 2.27 4.40
C VAL A 37 -2.84 3.42 3.71
N CYS A 38 -2.11 3.12 2.63
CA CYS A 38 -1.45 4.13 1.81
C CYS A 38 -1.86 3.92 0.35
N PRO A 39 -2.71 4.79 -0.22
CA PRO A 39 -2.91 4.77 -1.66
C PRO A 39 -1.59 5.14 -2.34
N ALA A 40 -1.25 4.44 -3.42
CA ALA A 40 -0.05 4.73 -4.18
C ALA A 40 -0.05 6.19 -4.65
N TYR A 41 1.07 6.89 -4.46
CA TYR A 41 1.16 8.31 -4.82
C TYR A 41 1.21 8.47 -6.35
N PRO A 42 2.22 7.90 -7.03
CA PRO A 42 2.10 7.43 -8.40
C PRO A 42 2.35 5.92 -8.46
N TYR A 43 1.86 5.28 -9.52
CA TYR A 43 2.16 3.88 -9.82
C TYR A 43 2.25 3.68 -11.32
N VAL A 44 2.99 2.65 -11.74
CA VAL A 44 3.07 2.20 -13.13
C VAL A 44 2.95 0.68 -13.19
N LEU A 45 2.19 0.17 -14.16
CA LEU A 45 2.10 -1.25 -14.41
C LEU A 45 3.32 -1.72 -15.19
N THR A 46 3.94 -2.82 -14.75
CA THR A 46 5.06 -3.45 -15.46
C THR A 46 4.64 -3.87 -16.87
N VAL A 47 5.57 -3.83 -17.83
CA VAL A 47 5.26 -4.15 -19.23
C VAL A 47 4.75 -5.59 -19.40
N ASN A 48 5.24 -6.53 -18.59
CA ASN A 48 4.90 -7.95 -18.71
C ASN A 48 3.47 -8.27 -18.26
N GLU A 49 2.87 -7.44 -17.42
CA GLU A 49 1.52 -7.62 -16.89
C GLU A 49 0.45 -6.90 -17.73
N ARG A 50 0.87 -6.20 -18.80
CA ARG A 50 -0.06 -5.50 -19.69
C ARG A 50 -0.93 -6.51 -20.45
N GLY A 51 -2.24 -6.31 -20.39
CA GLY A 51 -3.22 -7.22 -21.00
C GLY A 51 -3.80 -8.26 -20.02
N ALA A 52 -3.07 -8.59 -18.95
CA ALA A 52 -3.58 -9.41 -17.85
C ALA A 52 -4.20 -8.55 -16.75
N HIS A 53 -3.64 -7.37 -16.47
CA HIS A 53 -4.10 -6.46 -15.41
C HIS A 53 -4.53 -5.10 -15.94
N ARG A 54 -5.51 -4.50 -15.26
CA ARG A 54 -5.95 -3.12 -15.51
C ARG A 54 -4.90 -2.12 -15.05
N GLU A 55 -4.53 -1.18 -15.91
CA GLU A 55 -3.54 -0.15 -15.60
C GLU A 55 -3.93 0.75 -14.43
N TYR A 56 -5.22 1.01 -14.19
CA TYR A 56 -5.71 1.94 -13.16
C TYR A 56 -5.96 1.31 -11.78
N CYS A 57 -6.28 0.01 -11.72
CA CYS A 57 -6.67 -0.64 -10.46
C CYS A 57 -5.92 -1.94 -10.15
N PHE A 58 -5.03 -2.37 -11.05
CA PHE A 58 -4.32 -3.66 -10.95
C PHE A 58 -5.25 -4.88 -10.81
N THR A 59 -6.55 -4.74 -11.10
CA THR A 59 -7.47 -5.86 -11.13
C THR A 59 -7.13 -6.75 -12.31
N GLU A 60 -7.01 -8.05 -12.06
CA GLU A 60 -6.80 -9.05 -13.11
C GLU A 60 -8.08 -9.13 -13.95
N TYR A 61 -7.94 -9.13 -15.28
CA TYR A 61 -9.03 -9.55 -16.15
C TYR A 61 -9.18 -11.05 -15.94
N GLY A 62 -10.22 -11.43 -15.20
CA GLY A 62 -10.34 -12.76 -14.63
C GLY A 62 -9.88 -13.86 -15.58
N THR A 63 -9.08 -14.76 -15.05
CA THR A 63 -9.06 -16.18 -15.42
C THR A 63 -10.44 -16.80 -15.14
N GLY A 64 -11.50 -16.24 -15.75
CA GLY A 64 -12.76 -16.92 -15.97
C GLY A 64 -12.58 -17.76 -17.23
N CYS A 65 -12.23 -19.03 -17.04
CA CYS A 65 -12.12 -20.06 -18.09
C CYS A 65 -10.95 -19.89 -19.09
N VAL A 66 -9.75 -20.29 -18.67
CA VAL A 66 -8.86 -21.03 -19.60
C VAL A 66 -9.27 -22.51 -19.46
N GLY A 67 -9.58 -23.15 -20.57
CA GLY A 67 -10.46 -24.33 -20.66
C GLY A 67 -10.09 -25.57 -19.85
N LEU A 68 -11.14 -26.25 -19.40
CA LEU A 68 -11.25 -27.71 -19.31
C LEU A 68 -12.17 -28.16 -20.44
#